data_AF-A0A3A0B6X0-F1
#
_entry.id   AF-A0A3A0B6X0-F1
#
_cell.length_a   1.000
_cell.length_b   1.000
_cell.length_c   1.000
_cell.angle_alpha   90.00
_cell.angle_beta   90.00
_cell.angle_gamma   90.00
#
_symmetry.space_group_name_H-M   'P 1'
#
loop_
_entity.id
_entity.type
_entity.pdbx_description
1 polymer ?
#
loop_
_entity_poly.entity_id
_entity_poly.type
_entity_poly.pdbx_seq_one_letter_code
_entity_poly.pdbx_strand_id
1 'polypeptide(L)'
;MKNLIKKLSLASLICTMFLFLSIAIASAQQSSIAFVDSEIIIKQLPEYQQLTNELDGLQRQYLDTIQTKETELKTKAETFKTEYENAQALVEGGNMTEQEFTELNQRIGMLQQELQKLDQELTEYKQTVQALLLQRQSELFEPVREKVTKAIENTAKDLKISFVFDKAEGNLIYGDKEFDITFKVLDKLK
;
A
#
# COMPACT_ATOMS: atom_id res chain seq x y z
N MET A 1 -11.14 69.61 -40.69
CA MET A 1 -10.36 68.40 -41.07
C MET A 1 -9.27 68.05 -40.05
N LYS A 2 -8.33 68.95 -39.68
CA LYS A 2 -7.24 68.65 -38.73
C LYS A 2 -7.69 68.10 -37.36
N ASN A 3 -8.78 68.62 -36.79
CA ASN A 3 -9.30 68.14 -35.50
C ASN A 3 -9.95 66.75 -35.58
N LEU A 4 -10.47 66.36 -36.74
CA LEU A 4 -11.08 65.06 -36.96
C LEU A 4 -10.00 63.96 -37.09
N ILE A 5 -8.92 64.28 -37.82
CA ILE A 5 -7.75 63.41 -37.97
C ILE A 5 -7.05 63.19 -36.62
N LYS A 6 -6.91 64.24 -35.80
CA LYS A 6 -6.35 64.12 -34.43
C LYS A 6 -7.21 63.24 -33.51
N LYS A 7 -8.54 63.34 -33.59
CA LYS A 7 -9.46 62.49 -32.82
C LYS A 7 -9.40 61.03 -33.26
N LEU A 8 -9.32 60.75 -34.56
CA LEU A 8 -9.15 59.40 -35.09
C LEU A 8 -7.80 58.79 -34.67
N SER A 9 -6.73 59.57 -34.72
CA SER A 9 -5.39 59.15 -34.27
C SER A 9 -5.34 58.86 -32.76
N LEU A 10 -5.99 59.68 -31.94
CA LEU A 10 -6.08 59.46 -30.49
C LEU A 10 -6.92 58.22 -30.15
N ALA A 11 -8.04 58.01 -30.84
CA ALA A 11 -8.88 56.82 -30.67
C ALA A 11 -8.12 55.54 -31.06
N SER A 12 -7.37 55.56 -32.18
CA SER A 12 -6.52 54.44 -32.59
C SER A 12 -5.46 54.11 -31.54
N LEU A 13 -4.81 55.13 -30.96
CA LEU A 13 -3.78 54.94 -29.93
C LEU A 13 -4.35 54.30 -28.65
N ILE A 14 -5.54 54.73 -28.23
CA ILE A 14 -6.24 54.17 -27.06
C ILE A 14 -6.64 52.70 -27.32
N CYS A 15 -7.18 52.39 -28.50
CA CYS A 15 -7.52 51.01 -28.87
C CYS A 15 -6.28 50.10 -28.90
N THR A 16 -5.16 50.56 -29.44
CA THR A 16 -3.91 49.80 -29.46
C THR A 16 -3.37 49.57 -28.04
N MET A 17 -3.43 50.58 -27.16
CA MET A 17 -3.03 50.44 -25.76
C MET A 17 -3.91 49.44 -25.00
N PHE A 18 -5.22 49.46 -25.24
CA PHE A 18 -6.16 48.49 -24.66
C PHE A 18 -5.89 47.06 -25.15
N LEU A 19 -5.51 46.90 -26.42
CA LEU A 19 -5.16 45.60 -27.01
C LEU A 19 -3.86 45.04 -26.42
N PHE A 20 -2.85 45.88 -26.18
CA PHE A 20 -1.61 45.45 -25.53
C PHE A 20 -1.84 45.09 -24.04
N LEU A 21 -2.73 45.81 -23.36
CA LEU A 21 -3.07 45.53 -21.97
C LEU A 21 -3.85 44.21 -21.83
N SER A 22 -4.74 43.88 -22.78
CA SER A 22 -5.46 42.61 -22.76
C SER A 22 -4.57 41.41 -23.07
N ILE A 23 -3.57 41.56 -23.95
CA ILE A 23 -2.58 40.51 -24.22
C ILE A 23 -1.68 40.25 -23.00
N ALA A 24 -1.28 41.30 -22.27
CA ALA A 24 -0.47 41.16 -21.06
C ALA A 24 -1.21 40.45 -19.92
N ILE A 25 -2.53 40.63 -19.82
CA ILE A 25 -3.36 39.92 -18.84
C ILE A 25 -3.57 38.45 -19.25
N ALA A 26 -3.70 38.17 -20.55
CA ALA A 26 -3.86 36.80 -21.06
C ALA A 26 -2.59 35.93 -20.88
N SER A 27 -1.40 36.52 -20.89
CA SER A 27 -0.14 35.79 -20.64
C SER A 27 0.12 35.44 -19.17
N ALA A 28 -0.74 35.88 -18.23
CA ALA A 28 -0.56 35.65 -16.80
C ALA A 28 -1.28 34.40 -16.26
N GLN A 29 -1.97 33.61 -17.10
CA GLN A 29 -2.43 32.26 -16.74
C GLN A 29 -1.25 31.28 -16.81
N GLN A 30 -0.23 31.53 -16.00
CA GLN A 30 0.78 30.52 -15.70
C GLN A 30 0.10 29.47 -14.83
N SER A 31 -0.01 28.24 -15.33
CA SER A 31 -0.49 27.11 -14.53
C SER A 31 0.37 27.01 -13.27
N SER A 32 -0.26 27.30 -12.14
CA SER A 32 0.33 27.20 -10.81
C SER A 32 0.50 25.72 -10.47
N ILE A 33 1.73 25.35 -10.17
CA ILE A 33 2.12 24.00 -9.76
C ILE A 33 2.42 24.07 -8.26
N ALA A 34 2.02 23.05 -7.52
CA ALA A 34 2.43 22.84 -6.14
C ALA A 34 2.78 21.37 -5.92
N PHE A 35 3.28 21.07 -4.74
CA PHE A 35 3.50 19.71 -4.30
C PHE A 35 3.11 19.49 -2.85
N VAL A 36 2.91 18.22 -2.53
CA VAL A 36 2.62 17.73 -1.19
C VAL A 36 3.48 16.52 -0.89
N ASP A 37 3.63 16.25 0.40
CA ASP A 37 4.09 14.97 0.92
C ASP A 37 2.90 14.29 1.61
N SER A 38 2.18 13.44 0.86
CA SER A 38 0.98 12.78 1.40
C SER A 38 1.32 11.80 2.53
N GLU A 39 2.52 11.22 2.53
CA GLU A 39 3.00 10.34 3.58
C GLU A 39 3.14 11.10 4.91
N ILE A 40 3.72 12.30 4.89
CA ILE A 40 3.77 13.18 6.07
C ILE A 40 2.35 13.52 6.55
N ILE A 41 1.44 13.88 5.63
CA ILE A 41 0.06 14.24 6.00
C ILE A 41 -0.62 13.06 6.69
N ILE A 42 -0.59 11.88 6.07
CA ILE A 42 -1.21 10.65 6.57
C ILE A 42 -0.65 10.30 7.96
N LYS A 43 0.68 10.34 8.15
CA LYS A 43 1.32 10.04 9.44
C LYS A 43 0.93 10.98 10.59
N GLN A 44 0.46 12.19 10.28
CA GLN A 44 0.02 13.17 11.27
C GLN A 44 -1.47 13.06 11.61
N LEU A 45 -2.22 12.21 10.91
CA LEU A 45 -3.63 11.99 11.18
C LEU A 45 -3.83 11.08 12.41
N PRO A 46 -4.85 11.33 13.26
CA PRO A 46 -5.11 10.50 14.44
C PRO A 46 -5.48 9.05 14.07
N GLU A 47 -6.08 8.83 12.90
CA GLU A 47 -6.43 7.50 12.40
C GLU A 47 -5.19 6.65 12.08
N TYR A 48 -4.04 7.28 11.78
CA TYR A 48 -2.81 6.58 11.38
C TYR A 48 -2.37 5.54 12.40
N GLN A 49 -2.32 5.93 13.68
CA GLN A 49 -1.87 5.04 14.74
C GLN A 49 -2.83 3.86 14.92
N GLN A 50 -4.14 4.11 14.79
CA GLN A 50 -5.15 3.06 14.93
C GLN A 50 -5.01 2.02 13.82
N LEU A 51 -4.91 2.46 12.57
CA LEU A 51 -4.76 1.58 11.41
C LEU A 51 -3.41 0.84 11.42
N THR A 52 -2.34 1.49 11.88
CA THR A 52 -1.04 0.84 12.06
C THR A 52 -1.12 -0.26 13.11
N ASN A 53 -1.76 0.00 14.26
CA ASN A 53 -1.96 -1.00 15.29
C ASN A 53 -2.83 -2.19 14.81
N GLU A 54 -3.84 -1.92 13.98
CA GLU A 54 -4.66 -2.96 13.37
C GLU A 54 -3.84 -3.85 12.42
N LEU A 55 -3.03 -3.23 11.55
CA LEU A 55 -2.14 -3.95 10.63
C LEU A 55 -1.09 -4.78 11.38
N ASP A 56 -0.47 -4.23 12.44
CA ASP A 56 0.47 -4.94 13.31
C ASP A 56 -0.19 -6.10 14.07
N GLY A 57 -1.46 -5.92 14.44
CA GLY A 57 -2.29 -6.99 15.02
C GLY A 57 -2.49 -8.13 14.03
N LEU A 58 -2.85 -7.82 12.80
CA LEU A 58 -3.03 -8.80 11.73
C LEU A 58 -1.73 -9.53 11.40
N GLN A 59 -0.61 -8.81 11.33
CA GLN A 59 0.70 -9.41 11.12
C GLN A 59 1.04 -10.41 12.22
N ARG A 60 0.79 -10.06 13.49
CA ARG A 60 0.99 -10.98 14.63
C ARG A 60 0.11 -12.23 14.51
N GLN A 61 -1.17 -12.09 14.16
CA GLN A 61 -2.06 -13.24 13.96
C GLN A 61 -1.55 -14.21 12.88
N TYR A 62 -0.99 -13.69 11.79
CA TYR A 62 -0.40 -14.53 10.75
C TYR A 62 0.88 -15.24 11.22
N LEU A 63 1.74 -14.55 11.97
CA LEU A 63 2.93 -15.15 12.56
C LEU A 63 2.57 -16.24 13.58
N ASP A 64 1.58 -16.00 14.43
CA ASP A 64 1.09 -16.98 15.40
C ASP A 64 0.51 -18.22 14.69
N THR A 65 -0.18 -18.02 13.58
CA THR A 65 -0.71 -19.12 12.75
C THR A 65 0.42 -19.93 12.11
N ILE A 66 1.46 -19.27 11.59
CA ILE A 66 2.67 -19.94 11.07
C ILE A 66 3.32 -20.78 12.17
N GLN A 67 3.55 -20.18 13.34
CA GLN A 67 4.19 -20.88 14.46
C GLN A 67 3.37 -22.09 14.94
N THR A 68 2.05 -21.96 14.96
CA THR A 68 1.13 -23.07 15.31
C THR A 68 1.27 -24.22 14.32
N LYS A 69 1.23 -23.93 13.02
CA LYS A 69 1.40 -24.93 11.95
C LYS A 69 2.80 -25.57 11.96
N GLU A 70 3.85 -24.79 12.23
CA GLU A 70 5.21 -25.32 12.38
C GLU A 70 5.33 -26.29 13.56
N THR A 71 4.69 -25.95 14.69
CA THR A 71 4.66 -26.81 15.88
C THR A 71 3.89 -28.10 15.61
N GLU A 72 2.76 -28.03 14.90
CA GLU A 72 1.99 -29.19 14.49
C GLU A 72 2.80 -30.11 13.56
N LEU A 73 3.42 -29.54 12.53
CA LEU A 73 4.27 -30.27 11.58
C LEU A 73 5.42 -30.97 12.30
N LYS A 74 6.11 -30.27 13.21
CA LYS A 74 7.19 -30.85 14.02
C LYS A 74 6.70 -32.03 14.87
N THR A 75 5.58 -31.86 15.57
CA THR A 75 5.01 -32.90 16.44
C THR A 75 4.64 -34.15 15.64
N LYS A 76 4.04 -33.98 14.46
CA LYS A 76 3.71 -35.08 13.57
C LYS A 76 4.96 -35.72 12.95
N ALA A 77 6.01 -34.95 12.67
CA ALA A 77 7.26 -35.49 12.14
C ALA A 77 7.98 -36.36 13.18
N GLU A 78 7.97 -35.94 14.45
CA GLU A 78 8.48 -36.73 15.57
C GLU A 78 7.66 -38.03 15.78
N THR A 79 6.34 -37.94 15.62
CA THR A 79 5.44 -39.11 15.68
C THR A 79 5.75 -40.10 14.55
N PHE A 80 5.82 -39.61 13.31
CA PHE A 80 6.19 -40.40 12.14
C PHE A 80 7.55 -41.09 12.33
N LYS A 81 8.57 -40.34 12.79
CA LYS A 81 9.90 -40.89 13.05
C LYS A 81 9.85 -42.04 14.05
N THR A 82 9.17 -41.85 15.18
CA THR A 82 9.05 -42.85 16.25
C THR A 82 8.32 -44.10 15.76
N GLU A 83 7.20 -43.92 15.07
CA GLU A 83 6.42 -45.03 14.51
C GLU A 83 7.21 -45.79 13.45
N TYR A 84 7.98 -45.08 12.63
CA TYR A 84 8.83 -45.68 11.62
C TYR A 84 10.02 -46.47 12.21
N GLU A 85 10.67 -45.95 13.25
CA GLU A 85 11.73 -46.67 13.98
C GLU A 85 11.18 -47.93 14.68
N ASN A 86 10.01 -47.84 15.31
CA ASN A 86 9.33 -49.00 15.91
C ASN A 86 8.95 -50.03 14.84
N ALA A 87 8.47 -49.57 13.69
CA ALA A 87 8.13 -50.42 12.55
C ALA A 87 9.35 -51.23 12.07
N GLN A 88 10.50 -50.56 11.89
CA GLN A 88 11.74 -51.21 11.49
C GLN A 88 12.18 -52.28 12.50
N ALA A 89 12.16 -51.95 13.80
CA ALA A 89 12.56 -52.88 14.85
C ALA A 89 11.70 -54.16 14.89
N LEU A 90 10.38 -54.04 14.66
CA LEU A 90 9.47 -55.19 14.63
C LEU A 90 9.71 -56.08 13.39
N VAL A 91 10.00 -55.47 12.24
CA VAL A 91 10.35 -56.19 11.01
C VAL A 91 11.68 -56.94 11.16
N GLU A 92 12.71 -56.28 11.70
CA GLU A 92 14.02 -56.89 11.95
C GLU A 92 13.96 -58.01 13.00
N GLY A 93 13.10 -57.87 14.00
CA GLY A 93 12.90 -58.85 15.06
C GLY A 93 12.15 -60.13 14.64
N GLY A 94 11.61 -60.19 13.42
CA GLY A 94 10.89 -61.36 12.89
C GLY A 94 9.57 -61.70 13.62
N ASN A 95 9.06 -60.79 14.44
CA ASN A 95 7.89 -60.99 15.31
C ASN A 95 6.62 -60.34 14.73
N MET A 96 6.34 -60.53 13.43
CA MET A 96 5.22 -59.88 12.75
C MET A 96 4.49 -60.83 11.80
N THR A 97 3.18 -60.84 11.85
CA THR A 97 2.32 -61.50 10.84
C THR A 97 2.18 -60.64 9.59
N GLU A 98 1.77 -61.24 8.47
CA GLU A 98 1.53 -60.54 7.19
C GLU A 98 0.44 -59.46 7.31
N GLN A 99 -0.57 -59.70 8.14
CA GLN A 99 -1.63 -58.74 8.41
C GLN A 99 -1.10 -57.51 9.15
N GLU A 100 -0.34 -57.72 10.25
CA GLU A 100 0.26 -56.63 11.03
C GLU A 100 1.24 -55.80 10.18
N PHE A 101 2.00 -56.45 9.30
CA PHE A 101 2.90 -55.76 8.36
C PHE A 101 2.12 -54.86 7.37
N THR A 102 0.98 -55.34 6.88
CA THR A 102 0.14 -54.57 5.94
C THR A 102 -0.48 -53.35 6.63
N GLU A 103 -1.03 -53.52 7.83
CA GLU A 103 -1.62 -52.44 8.63
C GLU A 103 -0.58 -51.37 8.99
N LEU A 104 0.63 -51.80 9.34
CA LEU A 104 1.75 -50.91 9.65
C LEU A 104 2.15 -50.05 8.45
N ASN A 105 2.33 -50.66 7.28
CA ASN A 105 2.69 -49.92 6.06
C ASN A 105 1.60 -48.92 5.66
N GLN A 106 0.32 -49.27 5.81
CA GLN A 106 -0.78 -48.34 5.57
C GLN A 106 -0.72 -47.15 6.54
N ARG A 107 -0.48 -47.40 7.83
CA ARG A 107 -0.37 -46.34 8.85
C ARG A 107 0.80 -45.40 8.58
N ILE A 108 1.97 -45.91 8.24
CA ILE A 108 3.16 -45.12 7.87
C ILE A 108 2.88 -44.30 6.60
N GLY A 109 2.23 -44.91 5.59
CA GLY A 109 1.84 -44.21 4.37
C GLY A 109 0.88 -43.04 4.62
N MET A 110 -0.12 -43.23 5.49
CA MET A 110 -1.05 -42.16 5.88
C MET A 110 -0.34 -41.01 6.61
N LEU A 111 0.56 -41.32 7.55
CA LEU A 111 1.34 -40.30 8.27
C LEU A 111 2.26 -39.52 7.32
N GLN A 112 2.88 -40.19 6.35
CA GLN A 112 3.72 -39.54 5.34
C GLN A 112 2.90 -38.57 4.46
N GLN A 113 1.73 -39.00 4.01
CA GLN A 113 0.82 -38.14 3.23
C GLN A 113 0.35 -36.93 4.03
N GLU A 114 0.03 -37.13 5.31
CA GLU A 114 -0.38 -36.04 6.20
C GLU A 114 0.74 -35.01 6.40
N LEU A 115 1.98 -35.46 6.60
CA LEU A 115 3.14 -34.58 6.70
C LEU A 115 3.38 -33.78 5.43
N GLN A 116 3.32 -34.42 4.27
CA GLN A 116 3.48 -33.75 2.99
C GLN A 116 2.39 -32.67 2.80
N LYS A 117 1.14 -33.00 3.16
CA LYS A 117 0.03 -32.05 3.08
C LYS A 117 0.25 -30.84 3.99
N LEU A 118 0.64 -31.06 5.25
CA LEU A 118 0.87 -29.97 6.21
C LEU A 118 2.04 -29.06 5.80
N ASP A 119 3.12 -29.64 5.28
CA ASP A 119 4.26 -28.89 4.76
C ASP A 119 3.88 -28.03 3.55
N GLN A 120 3.08 -28.59 2.64
CA GLN A 120 2.53 -27.86 1.50
C GLN A 120 1.63 -26.71 1.95
N GLU A 121 0.66 -26.97 2.84
CA GLU A 121 -0.24 -25.94 3.37
C GLU A 121 0.52 -24.82 4.08
N LEU A 122 1.55 -25.15 4.87
CA LEU A 122 2.39 -24.17 5.54
C LEU A 122 3.17 -23.31 4.54
N THR A 123 3.72 -23.93 3.50
CA THR A 123 4.45 -23.22 2.44
C THR A 123 3.54 -22.26 1.68
N GLU A 124 2.37 -22.73 1.25
CA GLU A 124 1.36 -21.90 0.58
C GLU A 124 0.89 -20.75 1.49
N TYR A 125 0.67 -21.03 2.77
CA TYR A 125 0.29 -20.01 3.73
C TYR A 125 1.37 -18.92 3.87
N LYS A 126 2.65 -19.31 4.04
CA LYS A 126 3.77 -18.35 4.12
C LYS A 126 3.89 -17.49 2.86
N GLN A 127 3.69 -18.07 1.69
CA GLN A 127 3.74 -17.35 0.40
C GLN A 127 2.60 -16.34 0.27
N THR A 128 1.40 -16.68 0.76
CA THR A 128 0.21 -15.83 0.62
C THR A 128 0.13 -14.72 1.65
N VAL A 129 0.67 -14.90 2.87
CA VAL A 129 0.63 -13.92 3.95
C VAL A 129 1.17 -12.55 3.54
N GLN A 130 2.28 -12.49 2.80
CA GLN A 130 2.84 -11.21 2.38
C GLN A 130 1.89 -10.43 1.45
N ALA A 131 1.31 -11.12 0.46
CA ALA A 131 0.35 -10.51 -0.45
C ALA A 131 -0.93 -10.06 0.28
N LEU A 132 -1.41 -10.88 1.22
CA LEU A 132 -2.57 -10.55 2.05
C LEU A 132 -2.30 -9.32 2.93
N LEU A 133 -1.13 -9.22 3.56
CA LEU A 133 -0.77 -8.05 4.36
C LEU A 133 -0.72 -6.76 3.52
N LEU A 134 -0.14 -6.82 2.32
CA LEU A 134 -0.11 -5.67 1.41
C LEU A 134 -1.51 -5.26 0.96
N GLN A 135 -2.34 -6.23 0.60
CA GLN A 135 -3.73 -5.98 0.24
C GLN A 135 -4.50 -5.33 1.39
N ARG A 136 -4.36 -5.87 2.61
CA ARG A 136 -5.01 -5.35 3.81
C ARG A 136 -4.52 -3.96 4.19
N GLN A 137 -3.22 -3.70 4.08
CA GLN A 137 -2.67 -2.36 4.24
C GLN A 137 -3.30 -1.38 3.22
N SER A 138 -3.45 -1.79 1.97
CA SER A 138 -4.11 -0.97 0.96
C SER A 138 -5.57 -0.69 1.37
N GLU A 139 -6.36 -1.72 1.67
CA GLU A 139 -7.77 -1.57 2.05
C GLU A 139 -7.97 -0.68 3.29
N LEU A 140 -7.16 -0.87 4.33
CA LEU A 140 -7.24 -0.10 5.58
C LEU A 140 -6.93 1.38 5.39
N PHE A 141 -5.94 1.70 4.56
CA PHE A 141 -5.49 3.08 4.34
C PHE A 141 -6.23 3.80 3.21
N GLU A 142 -7.00 3.09 2.39
CA GLU A 142 -7.78 3.69 1.29
C GLU A 142 -8.70 4.84 1.73
N PRO A 143 -9.55 4.71 2.78
CA PRO A 143 -10.39 5.82 3.22
C PRO A 143 -9.59 7.03 3.71
N VAL A 144 -8.40 6.80 4.28
CA VAL A 144 -7.50 7.87 4.72
C VAL A 144 -6.89 8.58 3.51
N ARG A 145 -6.46 7.82 2.49
CA ARG A 145 -5.99 8.39 1.22
C ARG A 145 -7.07 9.23 0.56
N GLU A 146 -8.31 8.74 0.46
CA GLU A 146 -9.42 9.52 -0.09
C GLU A 146 -9.67 10.82 0.68
N LYS A 147 -9.62 10.78 2.02
CA LYS A 147 -9.77 11.97 2.88
C LYS A 147 -8.65 12.99 2.60
N VAL A 148 -7.41 12.52 2.48
CA VAL A 148 -6.25 13.38 2.17
C VAL A 148 -6.36 13.96 0.77
N THR A 149 -6.71 13.16 -0.25
CA THR A 149 -6.92 13.62 -1.64
C THR A 149 -7.95 14.73 -1.70
N LYS A 150 -9.10 14.57 -1.02
CA LYS A 150 -10.13 15.62 -0.96
C LYS A 150 -9.61 16.91 -0.30
N ALA A 151 -8.81 16.80 0.74
CA ALA A 151 -8.20 17.97 1.39
C ALA A 151 -7.16 18.67 0.49
N ILE A 152 -6.36 17.89 -0.26
CA ILE A 152 -5.45 18.41 -1.28
C ILE A 152 -6.23 19.17 -2.35
N GLU A 153 -7.28 18.57 -2.93
CA GLU A 153 -8.12 19.22 -3.94
C GLU A 153 -8.72 20.53 -3.45
N ASN A 154 -9.28 20.55 -2.24
CA ASN A 154 -9.88 21.74 -1.66
C ASN A 154 -8.83 22.84 -1.40
N THR A 155 -7.64 22.46 -0.99
CA THR A 155 -6.52 23.40 -0.77
C THR A 155 -6.03 23.96 -2.10
N ALA A 156 -5.91 23.12 -3.13
CA ALA A 156 -5.54 23.52 -4.47
C ALA A 156 -6.54 24.51 -5.08
N LYS A 157 -7.85 24.23 -4.95
CA LYS A 157 -8.93 25.13 -5.41
C LYS A 157 -8.85 26.51 -4.75
N ASP A 158 -8.67 26.57 -3.44
CA ASP A 158 -8.57 27.84 -2.69
C ASP A 158 -7.35 28.66 -3.10
N LEU A 159 -6.23 27.99 -3.37
CA LEU A 159 -4.98 28.62 -3.80
C LEU A 159 -4.89 28.82 -5.32
N LYS A 160 -5.95 28.45 -6.07
CA LYS A 160 -6.00 28.48 -7.53
C LYS A 160 -4.82 27.74 -8.16
N ILE A 161 -4.44 26.60 -7.59
CA ILE A 161 -3.40 25.67 -8.07
C ILE A 161 -3.98 24.76 -9.15
N SER A 162 -3.29 24.64 -10.27
CA SER A 162 -3.72 23.82 -11.41
C SER A 162 -3.24 22.38 -11.33
N PHE A 163 -2.05 22.15 -10.75
CA PHE A 163 -1.45 20.82 -10.62
C PHE A 163 -0.82 20.66 -9.24
N VAL A 164 -1.07 19.53 -8.59
CA VAL A 164 -0.39 19.13 -7.35
C VAL A 164 0.32 17.81 -7.60
N PHE A 165 1.62 17.78 -7.33
CA PHE A 165 2.42 16.56 -7.39
C PHE A 165 2.63 15.99 -6.00
N ASP A 166 2.55 14.67 -5.86
CA ASP A 166 2.88 14.00 -4.62
C ASP A 166 4.33 13.53 -4.65
N LYS A 167 5.10 13.96 -3.64
CA LYS A 167 6.47 13.53 -3.43
C LYS A 167 6.55 12.05 -3.02
N ALA A 168 5.55 11.54 -2.30
CA ALA A 168 5.52 10.17 -1.82
C ALA A 168 5.45 9.14 -2.98
N GLU A 169 4.90 9.53 -4.12
CA GLU A 169 4.83 8.69 -5.32
C GLU A 169 6.13 8.69 -6.16
N GLY A 170 7.16 9.43 -5.73
CA GLY A 170 8.44 9.51 -6.46
C GLY A 170 8.43 10.39 -7.71
N ASN A 171 7.33 11.11 -7.94
CA ASN A 171 7.13 11.96 -9.13
C ASN A 171 7.80 13.35 -9.00
N LEU A 172 8.41 13.66 -7.84
CA LEU A 172 9.05 14.95 -7.57
C LEU A 172 10.39 14.76 -6.85
N ILE A 173 11.48 15.16 -7.51
CA ILE A 173 12.84 15.12 -6.94
C ILE A 173 13.16 16.40 -6.15
N TYR A 174 12.75 17.56 -6.67
CA TYR A 174 13.01 18.87 -6.09
C TYR A 174 11.87 19.85 -6.40
N GLY A 175 11.52 20.68 -5.42
CA GLY A 175 10.67 21.84 -5.59
C GLY A 175 10.99 22.86 -4.51
N ASP A 176 10.94 24.15 -4.85
CA ASP A 176 11.15 25.21 -3.86
C ASP A 176 10.05 25.18 -2.79
N LYS A 177 10.43 25.49 -1.55
CA LYS A 177 9.53 25.43 -0.39
C LYS A 177 8.25 26.26 -0.56
N GLU A 178 8.28 27.29 -1.40
CA GLU A 178 7.09 28.12 -1.69
C GLU A 178 5.98 27.37 -2.43
N PHE A 179 6.32 26.28 -3.14
CA PHE A 179 5.37 25.41 -3.84
C PHE A 179 4.91 24.23 -2.96
N ASP A 180 5.46 24.08 -1.76
CA ASP A 180 5.05 23.05 -0.80
C ASP A 180 3.76 23.49 -0.08
N ILE A 181 2.67 22.76 -0.30
CA ILE A 181 1.39 22.99 0.38
C ILE A 181 1.08 21.93 1.45
N THR A 182 2.01 21.04 1.78
CA THR A 182 1.83 19.91 2.72
C THR A 182 1.20 20.36 4.04
N PHE A 183 1.79 21.38 4.69
CA PHE A 183 1.28 21.87 5.97
C PHE A 183 -0.04 22.64 5.83
N LYS A 184 -0.28 23.31 4.70
CA LYS A 184 -1.57 23.97 4.43
C LYS A 184 -2.70 22.95 4.32
N VAL A 185 -2.43 21.80 3.68
CA VAL A 185 -3.38 20.68 3.60
C VAL A 185 -3.58 20.06 4.97
N LEU A 186 -2.50 19.84 5.73
CA LEU A 186 -2.57 19.26 7.07
C LEU A 186 -3.41 20.13 8.01
N ASP A 187 -3.27 21.45 7.95
CA ASP A 187 -4.05 22.38 8.78
C ASP A 187 -5.56 22.36 8.45
N LYS A 188 -5.95 21.94 7.24
CA LYS A 188 -7.36 21.73 6.87
C LYS A 188 -7.95 20.40 7.33
N LEU A 189 -7.09 19.44 7.67
CA LEU A 189 -7.49 18.09 8.07
C LEU A 189 -7.66 17.94 9.58
N LYS A 190 -7.12 18.88 10.36
CA LYS A 190 -7.32 19.02 11.81
C LYS A 190 -8.64 19.72 12.11
#